data_AF-A0A832LV34-F1
#
_entry.id   AF-A0A832LV34-F1
#
_cell.length_a   1.000
_cell.length_b   1.000
_cell.length_c   1.000
_cell.angle_alpha   90.00
_cell.angle_beta   90.00
_cell.angle_gamma   90.00
#
_symmetry.space_group_name_H-M   'P 1'
#
loop_
_entity.id
_entity.type
_entity.pdbx_description
1 polymer ?
#
loop_
_entity_poly.entity_id
_entity_poly.type
_entity_poly.pdbx_seq_one_letter_code
_entity_poly.pdbx_strand_id
1 'polypeptide(L)'
;DVLDLPKQVPHHLEFYKGKPSEQIGDYVAGGMLQLLNTPIGQRLVELEDPYSYRDRYTMPKLIINGTNDRYWAQDALNLYWDGLPEPKWILYAPNSGHGLDDRTRVLATLVAFIQTLARGRSLPKMAWTLNETPQGLEIRVRSQPAAREARMWFASTPDYDLRESRWASAPMTRTRDGGWQGYLQRPRRGRATAYAELVFDIDGRLFTLTTQLKVLEANPQ
;
A
#
# COMPACT_ATOMS: atom_id res chain seq x y z
N ASP A 1 -7.97 -1.53 1.42
CA ASP A 1 -8.57 -1.74 0.08
C ASP A 1 -8.39 -3.20 -0.33
N VAL A 2 -9.33 -3.77 -1.08
CA VAL A 2 -9.25 -5.13 -1.63
C VAL A 2 -9.80 -5.14 -3.06
N LEU A 3 -8.96 -5.54 -3.99
CA LEU A 3 -9.24 -5.71 -5.41
C LEU A 3 -8.47 -6.95 -5.90
N ASP A 4 -8.88 -7.53 -7.03
CA ASP A 4 -8.29 -8.77 -7.56
C ASP A 4 -8.45 -9.92 -6.54
N LEU A 5 -9.69 -10.14 -6.08
CA LEU A 5 -10.07 -11.15 -5.08
C LEU A 5 -9.47 -12.54 -5.32
N PRO A 6 -9.38 -13.06 -6.57
CA PRO A 6 -8.76 -14.35 -6.84
C PRO A 6 -7.30 -14.44 -6.40
N LYS A 7 -6.55 -13.32 -6.43
CA LYS A 7 -5.19 -13.25 -5.90
C LYS A 7 -5.15 -12.95 -4.40
N GLN A 8 -6.11 -12.17 -3.89
CA GLN A 8 -6.13 -11.73 -2.50
C GLN A 8 -6.25 -12.90 -1.52
N VAL A 9 -7.15 -13.86 -1.79
CA VAL A 9 -7.42 -14.94 -0.83
C VAL A 9 -6.23 -15.89 -0.67
N PRO A 10 -5.61 -16.43 -1.74
CA PRO A 10 -4.40 -17.24 -1.61
C PRO A 10 -3.26 -16.49 -0.93
N HIS A 11 -3.01 -15.24 -1.35
CA HIS A 11 -1.97 -14.40 -0.75
C HIS A 11 -2.22 -14.14 0.73
N HIS A 12 -3.46 -13.85 1.13
CA HIS A 12 -3.84 -13.62 2.52
C HIS A 12 -3.56 -14.85 3.38
N LEU A 13 -3.96 -16.03 2.91
CA LEU A 13 -3.72 -17.28 3.62
C LEU A 13 -2.22 -17.59 3.72
N GLU A 14 -1.45 -17.42 2.65
CA GLU A 14 0.01 -17.57 2.69
C GLU A 14 0.66 -16.58 3.66
N PHE A 15 0.29 -15.30 3.57
CA PHE A 15 0.81 -14.22 4.39
C PHE A 15 0.60 -14.49 5.88
N TYR A 16 -0.57 -15.02 6.27
CA TYR A 16 -0.90 -15.32 7.66
C TYR A 16 -0.77 -16.81 8.04
N LYS A 17 0.08 -17.57 7.32
CA LYS A 17 0.38 -18.99 7.61
C LYS A 17 -0.87 -19.87 7.76
N GLY A 18 -1.83 -19.70 6.87
CA GLY A 18 -3.10 -20.42 6.80
C GLY A 18 -4.19 -19.89 7.73
N LYS A 19 -3.91 -18.88 8.56
CA LYS A 19 -4.89 -18.30 9.47
C LYS A 19 -5.57 -17.07 8.84
N PRO A 20 -6.86 -17.14 8.46
CA PRO A 20 -7.57 -15.97 7.96
C PRO A 20 -7.65 -14.88 9.04
N SER A 21 -7.84 -13.63 8.61
CA SER A 21 -8.06 -12.53 9.53
C SER A 21 -9.37 -12.75 10.28
N GLU A 22 -9.40 -12.36 11.55
CA GLU A 22 -10.64 -12.35 12.33
C GLU A 22 -11.70 -11.42 11.71
N GLN A 23 -11.29 -10.41 10.93
CA GLN A 23 -12.21 -9.50 10.25
C GLN A 23 -12.99 -10.17 9.11
N ILE A 24 -12.54 -11.32 8.61
CA ILE A 24 -13.22 -12.06 7.54
C ILE A 24 -13.86 -13.36 8.04
N GLY A 25 -14.01 -13.52 9.36
CA GLY A 25 -14.51 -14.74 9.99
C GLY A 25 -15.88 -15.19 9.47
N ASP A 26 -16.82 -14.26 9.29
CA ASP A 26 -18.17 -14.58 8.79
C ASP A 26 -18.13 -15.12 7.34
N TYR A 27 -17.24 -14.60 6.50
CA TYR A 27 -17.06 -15.09 5.12
C TYR A 27 -16.43 -16.49 5.10
N VAL A 28 -15.48 -16.75 6.01
CA VAL A 28 -14.88 -18.08 6.17
C VAL A 28 -15.93 -19.08 6.65
N ALA A 29 -16.72 -18.73 7.67
CA ALA A 29 -17.79 -19.58 8.19
C ALA A 29 -18.87 -19.87 7.15
N GLY A 30 -19.16 -18.90 6.27
CA GLY A 30 -20.07 -19.07 5.13
C GLY A 30 -19.49 -19.84 3.94
N GLY A 31 -18.24 -20.31 4.00
CA GLY A 31 -17.59 -21.05 2.91
C GLY A 31 -17.23 -20.20 1.68
N MET A 32 -17.22 -18.87 1.83
CA MET A 32 -17.05 -17.96 0.70
C MET A 32 -15.67 -18.07 0.05
N LEU A 33 -14.62 -18.33 0.84
CA LEU A 33 -13.27 -18.50 0.31
C LEU A 33 -13.16 -19.69 -0.65
N GLN A 34 -13.87 -20.79 -0.37
CA GLN A 34 -13.92 -21.96 -1.24
C GLN A 34 -14.79 -21.69 -2.48
N LEU A 35 -15.91 -20.99 -2.30
CA LEU A 35 -16.82 -20.66 -3.39
C LEU A 35 -16.17 -19.80 -4.47
N LEU A 36 -15.24 -18.91 -4.12
CA LEU A 36 -14.50 -18.08 -5.08
C LEU A 36 -13.71 -18.90 -6.13
N ASN A 37 -13.36 -20.15 -5.82
CA ASN A 37 -12.66 -21.05 -6.75
C ASN A 37 -13.59 -21.89 -7.64
N THR A 38 -14.91 -21.73 -7.49
CA THR A 38 -15.90 -22.42 -8.34
C THR A 38 -16.24 -21.59 -9.57
N PRO A 39 -16.77 -22.19 -10.66
CA PRO A 39 -17.20 -21.43 -11.83
C PRO A 39 -18.24 -20.34 -11.53
N ILE A 40 -19.14 -20.60 -10.57
CA ILE A 40 -20.14 -19.61 -10.14
C ILE A 40 -19.48 -18.46 -9.37
N GLY A 41 -18.53 -18.77 -8.48
CA GLY A 41 -17.79 -17.75 -7.75
C GLY A 41 -16.91 -16.90 -8.66
N GLN A 42 -16.23 -17.49 -9.64
CA GLN A 42 -15.46 -16.76 -10.64
C GLN A 42 -16.34 -15.81 -11.44
N ARG A 43 -17.52 -16.26 -11.87
CA ARG A 43 -18.50 -15.40 -12.54
C ARG A 43 -18.99 -14.26 -11.65
N LEU A 44 -19.16 -14.50 -10.36
CA LEU A 44 -19.52 -13.44 -9.41
C LEU A 44 -18.39 -12.41 -9.25
N VAL A 45 -17.12 -12.86 -9.16
CA VAL A 45 -15.95 -11.97 -9.13
C VAL A 45 -15.86 -11.12 -10.40
N GLU A 46 -16.12 -11.69 -11.57
CA GLU A 46 -16.17 -10.93 -12.83
C GLU A 46 -17.23 -9.83 -12.80
N LEU A 47 -18.34 -10.05 -12.09
CA LEU A 47 -19.44 -9.10 -11.97
C LEU A 47 -19.20 -8.04 -10.90
N GLU A 48 -18.63 -8.40 -9.75
CA GLU A 48 -18.60 -7.56 -8.54
C GLU A 48 -17.22 -6.96 -8.23
N ASP A 49 -16.12 -7.61 -8.62
CA ASP A 49 -14.78 -7.08 -8.35
C ASP A 49 -14.48 -5.90 -9.30
N PRO A 50 -14.27 -4.66 -8.79
CA PRO A 50 -13.98 -3.52 -9.64
C PRO A 50 -12.73 -3.70 -10.51
N TYR A 51 -11.81 -4.59 -10.11
CA TYR A 51 -10.62 -4.92 -10.89
C TYR A 51 -10.93 -5.57 -12.24
N SER A 52 -12.05 -6.30 -12.35
CA SER A 52 -12.55 -6.91 -13.59
C SER A 52 -12.92 -5.85 -14.64
N TYR A 53 -13.19 -4.61 -14.21
CA TYR A 53 -13.59 -3.50 -15.07
C TYR A 53 -12.49 -2.47 -15.31
N ARG A 54 -11.23 -2.78 -14.97
CA ARG A 54 -10.11 -1.83 -15.05
C ARG A 54 -9.87 -1.20 -16.42
N ASP A 55 -10.26 -1.88 -17.50
CA ASP A 55 -10.14 -1.34 -18.85
C ASP A 55 -11.27 -0.36 -19.22
N ARG A 56 -12.28 -0.20 -18.37
CA ARG A 56 -13.45 0.66 -18.64
C ARG A 56 -13.40 2.01 -17.95
N TYR A 57 -12.56 2.19 -16.95
CA TYR A 57 -12.52 3.41 -16.15
C TYR A 57 -11.23 4.19 -16.37
N THR A 58 -11.35 5.52 -16.43
CA THR A 58 -10.25 6.44 -16.76
C THR A 58 -10.10 7.58 -15.75
N MET A 59 -10.96 7.63 -14.74
CA MET A 59 -10.92 8.70 -13.75
C MET A 59 -9.68 8.58 -12.86
N PRO A 60 -9.14 9.70 -12.36
CA PRO A 60 -8.06 9.69 -11.39
C PRO A 60 -8.43 8.94 -10.11
N LYS A 61 -7.47 8.23 -9.50
CA LYS A 61 -7.71 7.37 -8.34
C LYS A 61 -6.76 7.70 -7.20
N LEU A 62 -7.27 7.84 -5.98
CA LEU A 62 -6.45 7.90 -4.76
C LEU A 62 -6.88 6.75 -3.85
N ILE A 63 -5.95 5.85 -3.54
CA ILE A 63 -6.18 4.74 -2.61
C ILE A 63 -5.56 5.12 -1.26
N ILE A 64 -6.36 5.07 -0.19
CA ILE A 64 -5.92 5.39 1.17
C ILE A 64 -6.05 4.13 2.03
N ASN A 65 -4.94 3.67 2.60
CA ASN A 65 -4.89 2.47 3.42
C ASN A 65 -4.27 2.78 4.79
N GLY A 66 -4.76 2.14 5.85
CA GLY A 66 -4.11 2.13 7.15
C GLY A 66 -3.01 1.09 7.19
N THR A 67 -1.84 1.41 7.75
CA THR A 67 -0.75 0.43 7.85
C THR A 67 -0.99 -0.67 8.88
N ASN A 68 -2.03 -0.57 9.69
CA ASN A 68 -2.42 -1.56 10.70
C ASN A 68 -3.86 -2.04 10.46
N ASP A 69 -4.41 -1.85 9.26
CA ASP A 69 -5.68 -2.45 8.87
C ASP A 69 -5.56 -3.97 9.00
N ARG A 70 -6.56 -4.57 9.63
CA ARG A 70 -6.56 -5.98 10.00
C ARG A 70 -7.25 -6.85 8.98
N TYR A 71 -7.96 -6.27 8.00
CA TYR A 71 -8.75 -7.02 7.03
C TYR A 71 -7.88 -7.85 6.07
N TRP A 72 -6.86 -7.24 5.49
CA TRP A 72 -6.05 -7.85 4.41
C TRP A 72 -4.56 -7.74 4.71
N ALA A 73 -3.77 -8.59 4.06
CA ALA A 73 -2.31 -8.58 4.16
C ALA A 73 -1.73 -7.18 3.90
N GLN A 74 -0.62 -6.89 4.57
CA GLN A 74 -0.02 -5.55 4.55
C GLN A 74 0.27 -5.04 3.12
N ASP A 75 0.71 -5.96 2.27
CA ASP A 75 1.10 -5.75 0.88
C ASP A 75 0.00 -6.11 -0.12
N ALA A 76 -1.25 -6.29 0.32
CA ALA A 76 -2.40 -6.64 -0.52
C ALA A 76 -2.59 -5.72 -1.74
N LEU A 77 -2.22 -4.43 -1.61
CA LEU A 77 -2.28 -3.47 -2.70
C LEU A 77 -1.37 -3.85 -3.88
N ASN A 78 -0.23 -4.51 -3.61
CA ASN A 78 0.74 -4.87 -4.65
C ASN A 78 0.17 -5.86 -5.66
N LEU A 79 -0.86 -6.63 -5.29
CA LEU A 79 -1.45 -7.66 -6.16
C LEU A 79 -2.18 -7.07 -7.37
N TYR A 80 -2.69 -5.83 -7.25
CA TYR A 80 -3.50 -5.18 -8.27
C TYR A 80 -2.96 -3.82 -8.73
N TRP A 81 -2.05 -3.19 -7.97
CA TRP A 81 -1.57 -1.84 -8.26
C TRP A 81 -1.12 -1.66 -9.72
N ASP A 82 -0.25 -2.54 -10.21
CA ASP A 82 0.32 -2.43 -11.56
C ASP A 82 -0.73 -2.57 -12.68
N GLY A 83 -1.85 -3.26 -12.40
CA GLY A 83 -2.95 -3.42 -13.34
C GLY A 83 -3.94 -2.25 -13.35
N LEU A 84 -3.89 -1.35 -12.37
CA LEU A 84 -4.80 -0.19 -12.34
C LEU A 84 -4.37 0.86 -13.38
N PRO A 85 -5.31 1.41 -14.17
CA PRO A 85 -5.00 2.49 -15.12
C PRO A 85 -4.56 3.77 -14.39
N GLU A 86 -3.73 4.53 -15.08
CA GLU A 86 -3.33 5.88 -14.68
C GLU A 86 -4.43 6.92 -14.98
N PRO A 87 -4.48 8.05 -14.24
CA PRO A 87 -3.57 8.42 -13.16
C PRO A 87 -4.02 7.89 -11.80
N LYS A 88 -3.08 7.33 -11.02
CA LYS A 88 -3.35 6.75 -9.70
C LYS A 88 -2.31 7.10 -8.64
N TRP A 89 -2.76 7.20 -7.40
CA TRP A 89 -1.92 7.48 -6.24
C TRP A 89 -2.31 6.65 -5.02
N ILE A 90 -1.39 6.57 -4.08
CA ILE A 90 -1.54 5.84 -2.82
C ILE A 90 -1.12 6.72 -1.66
N LEU A 91 -1.84 6.54 -0.55
CA LEU A 91 -1.49 7.04 0.77
C LEU A 91 -1.61 5.89 1.76
N TYR A 92 -0.49 5.50 2.36
CA TYR A 92 -0.50 4.74 3.59
C TYR A 92 -0.54 5.69 4.80
N ALA A 93 -1.54 5.54 5.66
CA ALA A 93 -1.64 6.22 6.94
C ALA A 93 -0.93 5.36 8.01
N PRO A 94 0.25 5.79 8.50
CA PRO A 94 1.05 5.01 9.44
C PRO A 94 0.33 4.88 10.78
N ASN A 95 0.52 3.74 11.45
CA ASN A 95 -0.08 3.42 12.75
C ASN A 95 -1.62 3.51 12.78
N SER A 96 -2.28 3.47 11.62
CA SER A 96 -3.73 3.56 11.51
C SER A 96 -4.33 2.22 11.14
N GLY A 97 -5.41 1.84 11.82
CA GLY A 97 -6.19 0.65 11.50
C GLY A 97 -7.20 0.88 10.37
N HIS A 98 -8.25 0.06 10.34
CA HIS A 98 -9.36 0.20 9.39
C HIS A 98 -10.05 1.57 9.45
N GLY A 99 -10.02 2.21 10.64
CA GLY A 99 -10.60 3.52 10.86
C GLY A 99 -9.84 4.68 10.22
N LEU A 100 -8.60 4.49 9.73
CA LEU A 100 -7.73 5.56 9.25
C LEU A 100 -7.52 6.67 10.30
N ASP A 101 -6.97 6.29 11.45
CA ASP A 101 -6.87 7.11 12.65
C ASP A 101 -6.06 8.42 12.48
N ASP A 102 -5.05 8.46 11.60
CA ASP A 102 -4.32 9.68 11.21
C ASP A 102 -5.18 10.58 10.30
N ARG A 103 -6.25 11.13 10.89
CA ARG A 103 -7.23 11.98 10.20
C ARG A 103 -6.59 13.21 9.56
N THR A 104 -5.57 13.78 10.20
CA THR A 104 -4.89 14.97 9.68
C THR A 104 -4.26 14.67 8.33
N ARG A 105 -3.48 13.59 8.22
CA ARG A 105 -2.84 13.17 6.96
C ARG A 105 -3.85 12.78 5.89
N VAL A 106 -4.85 11.99 6.30
CA VAL A 106 -5.90 11.47 5.41
C VAL A 106 -6.71 12.61 4.82
N LEU A 107 -7.22 13.53 5.65
CA LEU A 107 -8.04 14.65 5.20
C LEU A 107 -7.21 15.65 4.39
N ALA A 108 -5.98 15.96 4.78
CA ALA A 108 -5.11 16.85 4.01
C ALA A 108 -4.89 16.33 2.57
N THR A 109 -4.61 15.04 2.44
CA THR A 109 -4.38 14.42 1.13
C THR A 109 -5.67 14.27 0.31
N LEU A 110 -6.78 13.90 0.95
CA LEU A 110 -8.08 13.82 0.30
C LEU A 110 -8.54 15.19 -0.22
N VAL A 111 -8.38 16.24 0.59
CA VAL A 111 -8.72 17.62 0.20
C VAL A 111 -7.81 18.09 -0.95
N ALA A 112 -6.51 17.82 -0.86
CA ALA A 112 -5.58 18.12 -1.95
C ALA A 112 -6.00 17.40 -3.25
N PHE A 113 -6.36 16.12 -3.17
CA PHE A 113 -6.83 15.35 -4.32
C PHE A 113 -8.06 15.97 -4.97
N ILE A 114 -9.12 16.21 -4.20
CA ILE A 114 -10.38 16.79 -4.70
C ILE A 114 -10.16 18.18 -5.29
N GLN A 115 -9.44 19.06 -4.57
CA GLN A 115 -9.20 20.44 -5.04
C GLN A 115 -8.33 20.49 -6.29
N THR A 116 -7.34 19.61 -6.41
CA THR A 116 -6.48 19.52 -7.59
C THR A 116 -7.31 19.14 -8.82
N LEU A 117 -8.13 18.10 -8.70
CA LEU A 117 -8.96 17.63 -9.80
C LEU A 117 -10.05 18.63 -10.17
N ALA A 118 -10.71 19.24 -9.18
CA ALA A 118 -11.75 20.26 -9.42
C ALA A 118 -11.21 21.49 -10.18
N ARG A 119 -9.90 21.74 -10.14
CA ARG A 119 -9.22 22.82 -10.86
C ARG A 119 -8.59 22.39 -12.18
N GLY A 120 -8.85 21.15 -12.63
CA GLY A 120 -8.24 20.60 -13.85
C GLY A 120 -6.72 20.42 -13.77
N ARG A 121 -6.16 20.35 -12.55
CA ARG A 121 -4.73 20.09 -12.32
C ARG A 121 -4.51 18.60 -12.06
N SER A 122 -3.25 18.16 -12.12
CA SER A 122 -2.83 16.80 -11.73
C SER A 122 -2.03 16.82 -10.42
N LEU A 123 -2.14 15.76 -9.62
CA LEU A 123 -1.24 15.55 -8.50
C LEU A 123 0.18 15.22 -9.01
N PRO A 124 1.20 15.26 -8.13
CA PRO A 124 2.57 14.90 -8.50
C PRO A 124 2.66 13.52 -9.12
N LYS A 125 3.38 13.41 -10.24
CA LYS A 125 3.75 12.10 -10.80
C LYS A 125 4.89 11.53 -9.98
N MET A 126 4.78 10.27 -9.58
CA MET A 126 5.79 9.57 -8.79
C MET A 126 6.30 8.35 -9.54
N ALA A 127 7.59 8.09 -9.43
CA ALA A 127 8.22 6.88 -9.96
C ALA A 127 9.18 6.33 -8.90
N TRP A 128 9.12 5.04 -8.63
CA TRP A 128 9.91 4.41 -7.58
C TRP A 128 10.39 3.02 -7.96
N THR A 129 11.41 2.56 -7.25
CA THR A 129 11.92 1.19 -7.28
C THR A 129 12.04 0.66 -5.87
N LEU A 130 11.54 -0.57 -5.65
CA LEU A 130 11.66 -1.32 -4.41
C LEU A 130 12.61 -2.50 -4.69
N ASN A 131 13.91 -2.27 -4.50
CA ASN A 131 14.95 -3.23 -4.84
C ASN A 131 15.32 -4.07 -3.62
N GLU A 132 14.79 -5.30 -3.57
CA GLU A 132 15.11 -6.26 -2.53
C GLU A 132 16.45 -6.94 -2.83
N THR A 133 17.36 -6.92 -1.87
CA THR A 133 18.68 -7.57 -1.90
C THR A 133 18.82 -8.55 -0.74
N PRO A 134 19.85 -9.43 -0.73
CA PRO A 134 20.11 -10.29 0.42
C PRO A 134 20.31 -9.52 1.74
N GLN A 135 20.81 -8.27 1.67
CA GLN A 135 21.07 -7.43 2.84
C GLN A 135 19.85 -6.64 3.32
N GLY A 136 18.86 -6.39 2.47
CA GLY A 136 17.72 -5.53 2.81
C GLY A 136 16.89 -5.07 1.62
N LEU A 137 16.22 -3.93 1.79
CA LEU A 137 15.41 -3.28 0.78
C LEU A 137 15.94 -1.87 0.54
N GLU A 138 16.30 -1.59 -0.70
CA GLU A 138 16.59 -0.25 -1.17
C GLU A 138 15.33 0.35 -1.82
N ILE A 139 14.89 1.50 -1.30
CA ILE A 139 13.77 2.27 -1.85
C ILE A 139 14.34 3.51 -2.52
N ARG A 140 14.10 3.67 -3.82
CA ARG A 140 14.37 4.93 -4.53
C ARG A 140 13.08 5.49 -5.07
N VAL A 141 12.88 6.79 -4.96
CA VAL A 141 11.66 7.46 -5.39
C VAL A 141 11.97 8.84 -5.93
N ARG A 142 11.32 9.18 -7.05
CA ARG A 142 11.36 10.49 -7.71
C ARG A 142 9.95 11.00 -7.91
N SER A 143 9.82 12.31 -7.98
CA SER A 143 8.54 12.97 -8.20
C SER A 143 8.66 14.21 -9.08
N GLN A 144 7.60 14.52 -9.80
CA GLN A 144 7.43 15.78 -10.52
C GLN A 144 6.04 16.36 -10.20
N PRO A 145 5.95 17.56 -9.57
CA PRO A 145 7.07 18.37 -9.08
C PRO A 145 7.87 17.66 -7.99
N ALA A 146 9.09 18.15 -7.72
CA ALA A 146 9.95 17.57 -6.69
C ALA A 146 9.31 17.72 -5.30
N ALA A 147 9.27 16.63 -4.54
CA ALA A 147 8.81 16.66 -3.16
C ALA A 147 9.69 17.56 -2.27
N ARG A 148 9.03 18.23 -1.33
CA ARG A 148 9.67 19.09 -0.32
C ARG A 148 10.56 18.25 0.58
N GLU A 149 10.02 17.14 1.06
CA GLU A 149 10.66 16.21 2.00
C GLU A 149 10.27 14.77 1.64
N ALA A 150 11.10 13.80 2.04
CA ALA A 150 10.74 12.40 2.00
C ALA A 150 11.19 11.68 3.28
N ARG A 151 10.39 10.71 3.70
CA ARG A 151 10.69 9.82 4.83
C ARG A 151 10.36 8.38 4.46
N MET A 152 11.14 7.45 5.01
CA MET A 152 10.85 6.03 4.93
C MET A 152 10.09 5.64 6.18
N TRP A 153 8.89 5.11 6.02
CA TRP A 153 8.14 4.46 7.09
C TRP A 153 8.50 2.98 7.11
N PHE A 154 8.70 2.43 8.29
CA PHE A 154 9.07 1.02 8.46
C PHE A 154 8.54 0.43 9.75
N ALA A 155 8.36 -0.88 9.75
CA ALA A 155 8.00 -1.68 10.91
C ALA A 155 8.65 -3.06 10.84
N SER A 156 8.76 -3.75 11.97
CA SER A 156 9.27 -5.11 12.04
C SER A 156 8.58 -5.91 13.13
N THR A 157 8.50 -7.22 12.94
CA THR A 157 7.96 -8.20 13.87
C THR A 157 8.87 -9.43 13.92
N PRO A 158 9.10 -10.05 15.09
CA PRO A 158 9.84 -11.31 15.18
C PRO A 158 9.06 -12.52 14.64
N ASP A 159 7.79 -12.33 14.24
CA ASP A 159 6.94 -13.37 13.63
C ASP A 159 6.56 -12.99 12.19
N TYR A 160 5.35 -13.32 11.73
CA TYR A 160 4.86 -13.01 10.38
C TYR A 160 3.79 -11.89 10.34
N ASP A 161 3.12 -11.64 11.47
CA ASP A 161 2.00 -10.69 11.55
C ASP A 161 2.50 -9.29 11.95
N LEU A 162 2.26 -8.31 11.08
CA LEU A 162 2.65 -6.91 11.22
C LEU A 162 1.51 -6.02 11.77
N ARG A 163 0.30 -6.57 12.00
CA ARG A 163 -0.88 -5.77 12.37
C ARG A 163 -0.74 -5.05 13.70
N GLU A 164 0.04 -5.61 14.64
CA GLU A 164 0.35 -4.99 15.94
C GLU A 164 1.66 -4.19 15.91
N SER A 165 2.39 -4.19 14.78
CA SER A 165 3.68 -3.52 14.71
C SER A 165 3.51 -2.01 14.69
N ARG A 166 4.28 -1.31 15.52
CA ARG A 166 4.38 0.14 15.49
C ARG A 166 5.28 0.57 14.34
N TRP A 167 4.74 1.41 13.46
CA TRP A 167 5.46 2.02 12.35
C TRP A 167 6.26 3.24 12.83
N ALA A 168 7.55 3.23 12.57
CA ALA A 168 8.48 4.34 12.79
C ALA A 168 8.88 4.96 11.45
N SER A 169 9.46 6.16 11.49
CA SER A 169 9.94 6.84 10.28
C SER A 169 11.38 7.34 10.43
N ALA A 170 12.13 7.32 9.33
CA ALA A 170 13.43 7.99 9.22
C ALA A 170 13.46 8.89 7.98
N PRO A 171 14.16 10.04 8.01
CA PRO A 171 14.34 10.87 6.82
C PRO A 171 15.08 10.10 5.72
N MET A 172 14.68 10.30 4.47
CA MET A 172 15.38 9.73 3.31
C MET A 172 16.52 10.66 2.85
N THR A 173 17.52 10.08 2.20
CA THR A 173 18.66 10.83 1.65
C THR A 173 18.32 11.33 0.25
N ARG A 174 18.60 12.60 -0.06
CA ARG A 174 18.49 13.12 -1.43
C ARG A 174 19.52 12.47 -2.35
N THR A 175 19.11 12.06 -3.54
CA THR A 175 19.99 11.51 -4.57
C THR A 175 20.43 12.60 -5.55
N ARG A 176 21.53 12.37 -6.28
CA ARG A 176 22.10 13.35 -7.24
C ARG A 176 21.16 13.69 -8.39
N ASP A 177 20.27 12.76 -8.75
CA ASP A 177 19.25 12.91 -9.79
C ASP A 177 17.94 13.52 -9.27
N GLY A 178 17.96 14.17 -8.11
CA GLY A 178 16.82 14.92 -7.55
C GLY A 178 15.75 14.05 -6.89
N GLY A 179 16.01 12.75 -6.71
CA GLY A 179 15.15 11.82 -5.98
C GLY A 179 15.50 11.69 -4.50
N TRP A 180 14.97 10.61 -3.93
CA TRP A 180 15.18 10.21 -2.54
C TRP A 180 15.49 8.73 -2.46
N GLN A 181 16.35 8.36 -1.51
CA GLN A 181 16.75 7.00 -1.23
C GLN A 181 16.61 6.67 0.25
N GLY A 182 16.11 5.48 0.54
CA GLY A 182 16.03 4.88 1.87
C GLY A 182 16.47 3.43 1.81
N TYR A 183 16.94 2.91 2.95
CA TYR A 183 17.39 1.54 3.06
C TYR A 183 16.84 0.91 4.35
N LEU A 184 16.10 -0.19 4.20
CA LEU A 184 15.65 -1.03 5.30
C LEU A 184 16.54 -2.28 5.37
N GLN A 185 17.20 -2.50 6.50
CA GLN A 185 17.98 -3.72 6.70
C GLN A 185 17.06 -4.95 6.80
N ARG A 186 17.46 -6.07 6.18
CA ARG A 186 16.72 -7.33 6.30
C ARG A 186 16.67 -7.77 7.77
N PRO A 187 15.50 -8.17 8.29
CA PRO A 187 15.39 -8.61 9.67
C PRO A 187 16.15 -9.93 9.87
N ARG A 188 16.74 -10.12 11.05
CA ARG A 188 17.38 -11.40 11.42
C ARG A 188 16.36 -12.51 11.71
N ARG A 189 15.13 -12.13 12.05
CA ARG A 189 14.02 -13.03 12.38
C ARG A 189 12.71 -12.36 12.02
N GLY A 190 11.74 -13.14 11.54
CA GLY A 190 10.38 -12.67 11.25
C GLY A 190 10.33 -11.82 10.00
N ARG A 191 9.56 -10.73 10.04
CA ARG A 191 9.33 -9.84 8.90
C ARG A 191 9.62 -8.38 9.22
N ALA A 192 10.00 -7.65 8.19
CA ALA A 192 10.09 -6.19 8.21
C ALA A 192 9.39 -5.63 6.97
N THR A 193 8.95 -4.39 7.04
CA THR A 193 8.24 -3.75 5.93
C THR A 193 8.63 -2.29 5.86
N ALA A 194 8.65 -1.72 4.65
CA ALA A 194 8.83 -0.29 4.47
C ALA A 194 8.16 0.24 3.20
N TYR A 195 7.89 1.54 3.22
CA TYR A 195 7.53 2.36 2.06
C TYR A 195 8.13 3.76 2.19
N ALA A 196 8.19 4.50 1.08
CA ALA A 196 8.54 5.91 1.09
C ALA A 196 7.28 6.78 1.10
N GLU A 197 7.32 7.86 1.86
CA GLU A 197 6.33 8.93 1.90
C GLU A 197 6.99 10.24 1.45
N LEU A 198 6.35 10.92 0.51
CA LEU A 198 6.77 12.21 -0.02
C LEU A 198 5.79 13.29 0.41
N VAL A 199 6.33 14.42 0.87
CA VAL A 199 5.57 15.61 1.26
C VAL A 199 5.55 16.59 0.10
N PHE A 200 4.35 17.03 -0.27
CA PHE A 200 4.11 18.00 -1.33
C PHE A 200 3.35 19.20 -0.79
N ASP A 201 3.39 20.29 -1.54
CA ASP A 201 2.64 21.52 -1.27
C ASP A 201 1.71 21.81 -2.44
N ILE A 202 0.45 22.12 -2.14
CA ILE A 202 -0.47 22.71 -3.09
C ILE A 202 -1.07 23.99 -2.51
N ASP A 203 -0.75 25.13 -3.13
CA ASP A 203 -1.22 26.46 -2.74
C ASP A 203 -1.03 26.76 -1.23
N GLY A 204 0.12 26.35 -0.65
CA GLY A 204 0.47 26.54 0.74
C GLY A 204 -0.07 25.48 1.70
N ARG A 205 -0.67 24.40 1.19
CA ARG A 205 -1.19 23.27 1.98
C ARG A 205 -0.38 22.02 1.73
N LEU A 206 0.14 21.45 2.81
CA LEU A 206 0.91 20.20 2.74
C LEU A 206 -0.01 19.00 2.62
N PHE A 207 0.39 18.04 1.78
CA PHE A 207 -0.19 16.71 1.70
C PHE A 207 0.89 15.67 1.43
N THR A 208 0.54 14.40 1.56
CA THR A 208 1.51 13.31 1.38
C THR A 208 1.01 12.25 0.43
N LEU A 209 1.92 11.71 -0.37
CA LEU A 209 1.69 10.52 -1.19
C LEU A 209 2.79 9.51 -0.90
N THR A 210 2.50 8.24 -1.09
CA THR A 210 3.41 7.14 -0.75
C THR A 210 3.78 6.31 -1.99
N THR A 211 4.79 5.46 -1.85
CA THR A 211 5.03 4.35 -2.77
C THR A 211 4.20 3.14 -2.35
N GLN A 212 4.23 2.08 -3.16
CA GLN A 212 3.90 0.74 -2.65
C GLN A 212 4.81 0.41 -1.47
N LEU A 213 4.35 -0.48 -0.60
CA LEU A 213 5.18 -1.04 0.45
C LEU A 213 5.73 -2.40 0.03
N LYS A 214 6.83 -2.81 0.66
CA LYS A 214 7.42 -4.13 0.44
C LYS A 214 7.71 -4.77 1.78
N VAL A 215 7.26 -6.01 1.93
CA VAL A 215 7.55 -6.88 3.08
C VAL A 215 8.78 -7.71 2.75
N LEU A 216 9.70 -7.78 3.70
CA LEU A 216 10.89 -8.62 3.70
C LEU A 216 10.73 -9.71 4.74
N GLU A 217 11.11 -10.93 4.38
CA GLU A 217 11.28 -12.02 5.34
C GLU A 217 12.75 -12.12 5.75
N ALA A 218 13.00 -12.65 6.95
CA ALA A 218 14.34 -13.09 7.33
C ALA A 218 14.85 -14.15 6.34
N ASN A 219 16.17 -14.19 6.12
CA ASN A 219 16.75 -15.24 5.29
C ASN A 219 16.45 -16.61 5.91
N PRO A 220 16.14 -17.64 5.10
CA PRO A 220 16.11 -19.01 5.57
C PRO A 220 17.42 -19.33 6.29
N GLN A 221 17.34 -19.95 7.46
CA GLN A 221 18.51 -20.50 8.16
C GLN A 221 19.01 -21.75 7.44
#